data_AF-A0A7J7LN65-F1
#
_entry.id   AF-A0A7J7LN65-F1
#
_cell.length_a   1.000
_cell.length_b   1.000
_cell.length_c   1.000
_cell.angle_alpha   90.00
_cell.angle_beta   90.00
_cell.angle_gamma   90.00
#
_symmetry.space_group_name_H-M   'P 1'
#
loop_
_entity.id
_entity.type
_entity.pdbx_description
1 polymer ?
#
loop_
_entity_poly.entity_id
_entity_poly.type
_entity_poly.pdbx_seq_one_letter_code
_entity_poly.pdbx_strand_id
1 'polypeptide(L)'
;MEQMMRLQEFNYFVVIDFEATCDKDKKPNPQEIIEFPSVLVNSMNNQIESSFHTYVRPIFHQHLTNFCKDLTGIQQEQVDRGVLLSEALLMHDKWLEDMGVKKTNFAVVTWGDWDCSTMLESECRFKRIRKPDYFNRWINLRVPFNEVYRGVQCSLIEAVKLAGIPWEGRPHCGFDDARNTARLLISLMSRGLRFSITKSMVTPQNCTTAEECVYCYCGVKSSRCMVRKPGPRYGFLFFGCGNWTATRVTGTLSAPSAVLRSNLLRMRSSSARPPKRNELIFENKYSNPEEVLMRATLYNTPLSRVEPPTLTKRVANTIAREGWHTINVDAAWKKSGISGSTGFIIKSYDDSIVSAGHDTTRAADPEEAEAIAAIRGMEAALSLGLDRIILLTDCQRLVRAFRDHSEGISWGALTWASDMYTLATRFQTFIFEFVNRSCNIEAHLHSA
;
A
#
# COMPACT_ATOMS: atom_id res chain seq x y z
N MET A 1 -31.58 28.30 -22.40
CA MET A 1 -30.12 28.38 -22.18
C MET A 1 -29.75 27.46 -21.01
N GLU A 2 -30.02 26.16 -21.16
CA GLU A 2 -29.50 25.16 -20.25
C GLU A 2 -28.04 24.97 -20.60
N GLN A 3 -27.18 25.47 -19.73
CA GLN A 3 -25.74 25.36 -19.85
C GLN A 3 -25.41 23.87 -19.76
N MET A 4 -25.16 23.28 -20.93
CA MET A 4 -24.77 21.89 -21.14
C MET A 4 -23.66 21.52 -20.14
N MET A 5 -24.05 20.91 -19.02
CA MET A 5 -23.14 20.47 -17.96
C MET A 5 -22.15 19.50 -18.60
N ARG A 6 -20.94 19.97 -18.91
CA ARG A 6 -19.87 19.11 -19.41
C ARG A 6 -19.41 18.27 -18.23
N LEU A 7 -19.95 17.05 -18.14
CA LEU A 7 -19.60 16.07 -17.12
C LEU A 7 -18.09 15.83 -17.14
N GLN A 8 -17.42 16.21 -16.05
CA GLN A 8 -16.08 15.74 -15.74
C GLN A 8 -16.14 14.23 -15.49
N GLU A 9 -15.05 13.53 -15.79
CA GLU A 9 -14.92 12.11 -15.44
C GLU A 9 -14.96 11.91 -13.91
N PHE A 10 -14.35 12.85 -13.18
CA PHE A 10 -14.27 12.85 -11.72
C PHE A 10 -15.37 13.74 -11.13
N ASN A 11 -16.05 13.25 -10.09
CA ASN A 11 -17.01 14.00 -9.28
C ASN A 11 -16.29 15.03 -8.40
N TYR A 12 -15.09 14.68 -7.94
CA TYR A 12 -14.30 15.49 -7.02
C TYR A 12 -12.85 15.58 -7.46
N PHE A 13 -12.25 16.73 -7.20
CA PHE A 13 -10.81 16.95 -7.33
C PHE A 13 -10.23 17.30 -5.97
N VAL A 14 -9.17 16.59 -5.57
CA VAL A 14 -8.44 16.81 -4.32
C VAL A 14 -7.13 17.49 -4.67
N VAL A 15 -7.09 18.80 -4.52
CA VAL A 15 -5.93 19.63 -4.89
C VAL A 15 -4.96 19.68 -3.72
N ILE A 16 -3.69 19.33 -3.93
CA ILE A 16 -2.66 19.31 -2.88
C ILE A 16 -1.43 20.11 -3.30
N ASP A 17 -0.69 20.62 -2.31
CA ASP A 17 0.61 21.28 -2.50
C ASP A 17 1.45 21.11 -1.22
N PHE A 18 2.47 20.25 -1.24
CA PHE A 18 3.26 19.98 -0.04
C PHE A 18 4.36 21.02 0.13
N GLU A 19 4.54 21.52 1.35
CA GLU A 19 5.82 22.13 1.73
C GLU A 19 6.73 21.11 2.38
N ALA A 20 8.04 21.24 2.17
CA ALA A 20 9.03 20.30 2.70
C ALA A 20 10.27 21.03 3.23
N THR A 21 11.01 20.37 4.12
CA THR A 21 12.31 20.85 4.61
C THR A 21 13.21 21.23 3.44
N CYS A 22 13.84 22.40 3.52
CA CYS A 22 14.70 22.90 2.47
C CYS A 22 15.85 23.75 3.03
N ASP A 23 16.85 23.96 2.20
CA ASP A 23 18.01 24.81 2.49
C ASP A 23 18.43 25.47 1.18
N LYS A 24 19.04 26.66 1.28
CA LYS A 24 19.52 27.45 0.15
C LYS A 24 20.68 26.76 -0.58
N ASP A 25 21.60 26.16 0.17
CA ASP A 25 22.88 25.69 -0.38
C ASP A 25 22.82 24.21 -0.77
N LYS A 26 22.15 23.41 0.07
CA LYS A 26 22.08 21.96 -0.13
C LYS A 26 20.75 21.37 0.30
N LYS A 27 20.05 20.77 -0.65
CA LYS A 27 18.83 20.01 -0.40
C LYS A 27 19.01 19.01 0.77
N PRO A 28 18.19 19.09 1.84
CA PRO A 28 18.21 18.11 2.91
C PRO A 28 18.01 16.69 2.40
N ASN A 29 18.71 15.74 3.02
CA ASN A 29 18.54 14.31 2.74
C ASN A 29 18.45 13.53 4.08
N PRO A 30 17.30 12.92 4.39
CA PRO A 30 16.06 12.95 3.61
C PRO A 30 15.45 14.37 3.56
N GLN A 31 14.68 14.64 2.52
CA GLN A 31 13.73 15.75 2.55
C GLN A 31 12.46 15.24 3.25
N GLU A 32 11.77 16.11 4.00
CA GLU A 32 10.60 15.73 4.80
C GLU A 32 9.47 16.74 4.61
N ILE A 33 8.25 16.29 4.38
CA ILE A 33 7.03 17.11 4.32
C ILE A 33 6.84 17.77 5.68
N ILE A 34 6.54 19.06 5.67
CA ILE A 34 6.30 19.88 6.86
C ILE A 34 4.93 20.58 6.84
N GLU A 35 4.25 20.60 5.70
CA GLU A 35 2.86 21.05 5.57
C GLU A 35 2.11 20.13 4.61
N PHE A 36 0.91 19.71 5.01
CA PHE A 36 0.02 18.87 4.21
C PHE A 36 -1.36 19.53 4.10
N PRO A 37 -1.55 20.39 3.09
CA PRO A 37 -2.85 20.95 2.72
C PRO A 37 -3.54 20.10 1.67
N SER A 38 -4.87 20.12 1.66
CA SER A 38 -5.69 19.60 0.57
C SER A 38 -6.98 20.41 0.43
N VAL A 39 -7.39 20.70 -0.81
CA VAL A 39 -8.58 21.49 -1.13
C VAL A 39 -9.51 20.64 -2.00
N LEU A 40 -10.74 20.45 -1.53
CA LEU A 40 -11.74 19.65 -2.23
C LEU A 40 -12.58 20.53 -3.17
N VAL A 41 -12.60 20.20 -4.45
CA VAL A 41 -13.42 20.86 -5.47
C VAL A 41 -14.47 19.89 -6.00
N ASN A 42 -15.74 20.28 -5.98
CA ASN A 42 -16.82 19.53 -6.60
C ASN A 42 -16.99 19.95 -8.07
N SER A 43 -16.92 18.98 -8.98
CA SER A 43 -16.96 19.23 -10.43
C SER A 43 -18.37 19.54 -10.97
N MET A 44 -19.42 19.22 -10.22
CA MET A 44 -20.81 19.46 -10.62
C MET A 44 -21.22 20.92 -10.43
N ASN A 45 -20.77 21.54 -9.34
CA ASN A 45 -21.08 22.94 -9.00
C ASN A 45 -19.89 23.89 -9.20
N ASN A 46 -18.69 23.36 -9.51
CA ASN A 46 -17.45 24.12 -9.65
C ASN A 46 -17.08 24.94 -8.40
N GLN A 47 -17.37 24.40 -7.20
CA GLN A 47 -17.09 25.07 -5.93
C GLN A 47 -16.05 24.32 -5.11
N ILE A 48 -15.30 25.07 -4.30
CA ILE A 48 -14.49 24.52 -3.22
C ILE A 48 -15.44 24.16 -2.07
N GLU A 49 -15.54 22.89 -1.71
CA GLU A 49 -16.49 22.41 -0.68
C GLU A 49 -15.86 22.28 0.70
N SER A 50 -14.58 21.94 0.77
CA SER A 50 -13.88 21.74 2.04
C SER A 50 -12.37 21.90 1.84
N SER A 51 -11.65 22.00 2.94
CA SER A 51 -10.19 21.88 2.93
C SER A 51 -9.72 21.09 4.15
N PHE A 52 -8.60 20.41 3.99
CA PHE A 52 -7.83 19.75 5.04
C PHE A 52 -6.49 20.45 5.15
N HIS A 53 -5.99 20.58 6.37
CA HIS A 53 -4.69 21.20 6.64
C HIS A 53 -4.08 20.63 7.91
N THR A 54 -2.82 20.25 7.84
CA THR A 54 -2.02 19.96 9.03
C THR A 54 -0.56 20.28 8.78
N TYR A 55 0.14 20.69 9.83
CA TYR A 55 1.61 20.67 9.84
C TYR A 55 2.11 19.27 10.13
N VAL A 56 3.24 18.93 9.52
CA VAL A 56 3.91 17.63 9.68
C VAL A 56 5.24 17.85 10.40
N ARG A 57 5.48 17.07 11.45
CA ARG A 57 6.71 17.14 12.22
C ARG A 57 7.81 16.31 11.53
N PRO A 58 8.90 16.94 11.06
CA PRO A 58 10.06 16.21 10.55
C PRO A 58 10.75 15.46 11.71
N ILE A 59 11.32 14.30 11.41
CA ILE A 59 11.98 13.42 12.40
C ILE A 59 13.50 13.49 12.25
N PHE A 60 14.02 13.70 11.04
CA PHE A 60 15.45 13.69 10.75
C PHE A 60 16.05 15.10 10.83
N HIS A 61 15.42 16.07 10.19
CA HIS A 61 15.83 17.47 10.22
C HIS A 61 14.80 18.29 11.01
N GLN A 62 14.76 18.06 12.32
CA GLN A 62 13.73 18.60 13.23
C GLN A 62 13.73 20.14 13.29
N HIS A 63 14.90 20.76 13.11
CA HIS A 63 15.04 22.21 13.09
C HIS A 63 15.01 22.76 11.66
N LEU A 64 14.03 23.60 11.37
CA LEU A 64 13.91 24.27 10.09
C LEU A 64 15.04 25.29 9.92
N THR A 65 15.65 25.28 8.74
CA THR A 65 16.63 26.30 8.36
C THR A 65 15.95 27.67 8.26
N ASN A 66 16.70 28.76 8.43
CA ASN A 66 16.14 30.09 8.23
C ASN A 66 15.59 30.27 6.80
N PHE A 67 16.29 29.73 5.80
CA PHE A 67 15.80 29.73 4.43
C PHE A 67 14.44 29.03 4.29
N CYS A 68 14.24 27.87 4.94
CA CYS A 68 12.97 27.15 4.90
C CYS A 68 11.83 27.96 5.54
N LYS A 69 12.08 28.57 6.71
CA LYS A 69 11.11 29.43 7.40
C LYS A 69 10.78 30.68 6.58
N ASP A 70 11.78 31.32 5.98
CA ASP A 70 11.60 32.52 5.16
C ASP A 70 10.89 32.19 3.84
N LEU A 71 11.18 31.04 3.24
CA LEU A 71 10.54 30.61 2.00
C LEU A 71 9.08 30.23 2.26
N THR A 72 8.82 29.34 3.21
CA THR A 72 7.48 28.74 3.42
C THR A 72 6.58 29.56 4.35
N GLY A 73 7.17 30.40 5.20
CA GLY A 73 6.46 31.12 6.27
C GLY A 73 6.18 30.26 7.51
N ILE A 74 6.47 28.96 7.45
CA ILE A 74 6.26 28.01 8.55
C ILE A 74 7.26 28.29 9.66
N GLN A 75 6.75 28.43 10.88
CA GLN A 75 7.55 28.63 12.09
C GLN A 75 7.90 27.30 12.75
N GLN A 76 9.00 27.29 13.50
CA GLN A 76 9.49 26.08 14.16
C GLN A 76 8.44 25.48 15.10
N GLU A 77 7.71 26.31 15.83
CA GLU A 77 6.70 25.87 16.78
C GLU A 77 5.50 25.17 16.10
N GLN A 78 5.26 25.44 14.81
CA GLN A 78 4.19 24.80 14.05
C GLN A 78 4.55 23.35 13.69
N VAL A 79 5.79 23.11 13.25
CA VAL A 79 6.26 21.74 12.98
C VAL A 79 6.53 20.97 14.26
N ASP A 80 6.96 21.62 15.34
CA ASP A 80 7.15 20.98 16.65
C ASP A 80 5.83 20.41 17.21
N ARG A 81 4.72 21.13 16.98
CA ARG A 81 3.35 20.71 17.33
C ARG A 81 2.67 19.89 16.21
N GLY A 82 3.32 19.70 15.08
CA GLY A 82 2.80 18.94 13.95
C GLY A 82 2.68 17.44 14.25
N VAL A 83 1.86 16.76 13.46
CA VAL A 83 1.71 15.30 13.53
C VAL A 83 2.78 14.60 12.71
N LEU A 84 2.96 13.29 12.88
CA LEU A 84 3.84 12.53 11.98
C LEU A 84 3.19 12.38 10.58
N LEU A 85 4.00 12.23 9.53
CA LEU A 85 3.46 12.06 8.17
C LEU A 85 2.48 10.88 8.05
N SER A 86 2.74 9.77 8.75
CA SER A 86 1.84 8.62 8.78
C SER A 86 0.47 8.96 9.35
N GLU A 87 0.43 9.79 10.38
CA GLU A 87 -0.81 10.27 11.01
C GLU A 87 -1.51 11.28 10.10
N ALA A 88 -0.77 12.21 9.50
CA ALA A 88 -1.34 13.16 8.54
C ALA A 88 -2.02 12.45 7.35
N LEU A 89 -1.43 11.37 6.84
CA LEU A 89 -2.04 10.56 5.78
C LEU A 89 -3.33 9.86 6.23
N LEU A 90 -3.39 9.37 7.48
CA LEU A 90 -4.61 8.78 8.06
C LEU A 90 -5.69 9.83 8.29
N MET A 91 -5.32 11.00 8.81
CA MET A 91 -6.23 12.13 9.00
C MET A 91 -6.81 12.61 7.68
N HIS A 92 -5.98 12.69 6.63
CA HIS A 92 -6.41 13.04 5.28
C HIS A 92 -7.36 11.97 4.70
N ASP A 93 -7.03 10.68 4.84
CA ASP A 93 -7.89 9.59 4.35
C ASP A 93 -9.25 9.59 5.05
N LYS A 94 -9.25 9.81 6.38
CA LYS A 94 -10.48 9.98 7.17
C LYS A 94 -11.27 11.20 6.73
N TRP A 95 -10.63 12.34 6.49
CA TRP A 95 -11.30 13.53 5.98
C TRP A 95 -11.99 13.26 4.63
N LEU A 96 -11.34 12.55 3.70
CA LEU A 96 -11.98 12.15 2.44
C LEU A 96 -13.16 11.19 2.64
N GLU A 97 -13.08 10.31 3.63
CA GLU A 97 -14.18 9.42 4.01
C GLU A 97 -15.38 10.18 4.58
N ASP A 98 -15.13 11.09 5.52
CA ASP A 98 -16.14 11.92 6.18
C ASP A 98 -16.84 12.85 5.16
N MET A 99 -16.11 13.31 4.13
CA MET A 99 -16.67 14.06 3.00
C MET A 99 -17.41 13.19 1.97
N GLY A 100 -17.44 11.86 2.14
CA GLY A 100 -18.08 10.91 1.22
C GLY A 100 -17.35 10.72 -0.11
N VAL A 101 -16.17 11.33 -0.29
CA VAL A 101 -15.43 11.38 -1.56
C VAL A 101 -14.89 10.01 -1.95
N LYS A 102 -14.51 9.17 -0.98
CA LYS A 102 -13.96 7.82 -1.24
C LYS A 102 -14.93 6.87 -1.95
N LYS A 103 -16.23 7.16 -1.94
CA LYS A 103 -17.28 6.39 -2.64
C LYS A 103 -17.58 6.93 -4.04
N THR A 104 -16.86 7.97 -4.47
CA THR A 104 -17.04 8.65 -5.75
C THR A 104 -15.81 8.47 -6.63
N ASN A 105 -15.91 8.83 -7.90
CA ASN A 105 -14.73 8.94 -8.74
C ASN A 105 -14.04 10.28 -8.47
N PHE A 106 -12.85 10.27 -7.88
CA PHE A 106 -12.08 11.48 -7.61
C PHE A 106 -10.64 11.38 -8.12
N ALA A 107 -10.00 12.52 -8.32
CA ALA A 107 -8.60 12.59 -8.71
C ALA A 107 -7.82 13.56 -7.83
N VAL A 108 -6.58 13.17 -7.49
CA VAL A 108 -5.61 14.09 -6.91
C VAL A 108 -5.12 15.06 -7.99
N VAL A 109 -4.99 16.33 -7.63
CA VAL A 109 -4.50 17.40 -8.52
C VAL A 109 -3.33 18.10 -7.85
N THR A 110 -2.27 18.33 -8.61
CA THR A 110 -1.07 19.07 -8.18
C THR A 110 -0.70 20.09 -9.25
N TRP A 111 0.07 21.13 -8.92
CA TRP A 111 0.62 22.01 -9.95
C TRP A 111 1.71 21.31 -10.77
N GLY A 112 2.47 20.40 -10.19
CA GLY A 112 3.53 19.65 -10.88
C GLY A 112 3.67 18.22 -10.39
N ASP A 113 4.64 17.48 -10.93
CA ASP A 113 4.83 16.07 -10.56
C ASP A 113 5.59 15.88 -9.23
N TRP A 114 6.13 16.96 -8.66
CA TRP A 114 7.05 16.87 -7.54
C TRP A 114 6.38 16.32 -6.27
N ASP A 115 5.19 16.79 -5.92
CA ASP A 115 4.44 16.39 -4.72
C ASP A 115 4.24 14.88 -4.61
N CYS A 116 3.56 14.29 -5.60
CA CYS A 116 3.26 12.87 -5.61
C CYS A 116 4.47 12.02 -6.00
N SER A 117 5.12 12.34 -7.13
CA SER A 117 6.17 11.47 -7.73
C SER A 117 7.48 11.50 -6.97
N THR A 118 7.82 12.64 -6.36
CA THR A 118 9.11 12.83 -5.69
C THR A 118 8.94 12.91 -4.19
N MET A 119 8.20 13.88 -3.68
CA MET A 119 8.22 14.22 -2.26
C MET A 119 7.57 13.11 -1.43
N LEU A 120 6.26 12.90 -1.60
CA LEU A 120 5.50 11.91 -0.84
C LEU A 120 6.02 10.48 -1.06
N GLU A 121 6.34 10.11 -2.30
CA GLU A 121 6.92 8.79 -2.61
C GLU A 121 8.27 8.57 -1.92
N SER A 122 9.20 9.54 -2.01
CA SER A 122 10.53 9.38 -1.43
C SER A 122 10.49 9.29 0.09
N GLU A 123 9.66 10.10 0.74
CA GLU A 123 9.56 10.12 2.20
C GLU A 123 8.82 8.89 2.72
N CYS A 124 7.69 8.50 2.12
CA CYS A 124 7.01 7.26 2.49
C CYS A 124 7.93 6.05 2.32
N ARG A 125 8.70 5.99 1.22
CA ARG A 125 9.68 4.91 1.01
C ARG A 125 10.82 4.94 2.03
N PHE A 126 11.32 6.12 2.38
CA PHE A 126 12.41 6.30 3.33
C PHE A 126 11.99 5.94 4.76
N LYS A 127 10.83 6.44 5.20
CA LYS A 127 10.24 6.21 6.53
C LYS A 127 9.45 4.90 6.63
N ARG A 128 9.29 4.18 5.51
CA ARG A 128 8.51 2.93 5.39
C ARG A 128 7.03 3.10 5.78
N ILE A 129 6.46 4.23 5.39
CA ILE A 129 5.05 4.54 5.59
C ILE A 129 4.24 3.99 4.41
N ARG A 130 3.12 3.34 4.71
CA ARG A 130 2.17 2.90 3.67
C ARG A 130 1.49 4.13 3.07
N LYS A 131 1.81 4.41 1.81
CA LYS A 131 1.21 5.50 1.04
C LYS A 131 -0.19 5.10 0.52
N PRO A 132 -1.23 5.92 0.68
CA PRO A 132 -2.54 5.66 0.08
C PRO A 132 -2.48 5.59 -1.45
N ASP A 133 -3.21 4.64 -2.04
CA ASP A 133 -3.10 4.32 -3.47
C ASP A 133 -3.60 5.44 -4.39
N TYR A 134 -4.52 6.29 -3.92
CA TYR A 134 -5.02 7.43 -4.70
C TYR A 134 -3.94 8.49 -4.97
N PHE A 135 -2.81 8.48 -4.25
CA PHE A 135 -1.62 9.30 -4.58
C PHE A 135 -0.74 8.68 -5.69
N ASN A 136 -1.05 7.48 -6.20
CA ASN A 136 -0.30 6.87 -7.30
C ASN A 136 -0.72 7.38 -8.68
N ARG A 137 -1.81 8.13 -8.78
CA ARG A 137 -2.35 8.68 -10.02
C ARG A 137 -2.85 10.09 -9.77
N TRP A 138 -2.37 11.05 -10.53
CA TRP A 138 -2.73 12.46 -10.33
C TRP A 138 -2.82 13.23 -11.65
N ILE A 139 -3.44 14.39 -11.56
CA ILE A 139 -3.51 15.40 -12.60
C ILE A 139 -2.46 16.47 -12.27
N ASN A 140 -1.43 16.55 -13.09
CA ASN A 140 -0.49 17.65 -13.12
C ASN A 140 -1.14 18.79 -13.91
N LEU A 141 -1.60 19.82 -13.21
CA LEU A 141 -2.41 20.89 -13.77
C LEU A 141 -1.64 21.76 -14.79
N ARG A 142 -0.30 21.74 -14.80
CA ARG A 142 0.49 22.39 -15.85
C ARG A 142 0.21 21.82 -17.24
N VAL A 143 -0.10 20.53 -17.35
CA VAL A 143 -0.36 19.87 -18.65
C VAL A 143 -1.58 20.50 -19.34
N PRO A 144 -2.80 20.44 -18.76
CA PRO A 144 -3.98 21.07 -19.36
C PRO A 144 -3.89 22.60 -19.38
N PHE A 145 -3.19 23.23 -18.43
CA PHE A 145 -2.94 24.68 -18.50
C PHE A 145 -2.16 25.05 -19.78
N ASN A 146 -1.10 24.30 -20.09
CA ASN A 146 -0.28 24.55 -21.27
C ASN A 146 -1.04 24.32 -22.59
N GLU A 147 -2.04 23.45 -22.61
CA GLU A 147 -2.93 23.27 -23.77
C GLU A 147 -3.75 24.54 -24.07
N VAL A 148 -4.23 25.23 -23.03
CA VAL A 148 -5.01 26.47 -23.17
C VAL A 148 -4.11 27.67 -23.49
N TYR A 149 -2.96 27.77 -22.83
CA TYR A 149 -2.09 28.93 -22.88
C TYR A 149 -0.85 28.75 -23.78
N ARG A 150 -0.86 27.73 -24.66
CA ARG A 150 0.15 27.48 -25.71
C ARG A 150 1.59 27.26 -25.18
N GLY A 151 1.74 26.49 -24.10
CA GLY A 151 3.05 26.02 -23.64
C GLY A 151 3.94 27.06 -22.97
N VAL A 152 3.37 28.12 -22.38
CA VAL A 152 4.12 29.10 -21.58
C VAL A 152 4.71 28.41 -20.35
N GLN A 153 6.04 28.33 -20.28
CA GLN A 153 6.70 27.92 -19.04
C GLN A 153 6.55 29.04 -18.01
N CYS A 154 5.82 28.76 -16.95
CA CYS A 154 5.54 29.71 -15.89
C CYS A 154 5.43 29.02 -14.52
N SER A 155 5.64 29.80 -13.48
CA SER A 155 5.33 29.46 -12.09
C SER A 155 3.82 29.37 -11.86
N LEU A 156 3.41 28.79 -10.73
CA LEU A 156 1.98 28.72 -10.35
C LEU A 156 1.35 30.12 -10.29
N ILE A 157 2.05 31.07 -9.65
CA ILE A 157 1.59 32.45 -9.48
C ILE A 157 1.36 33.12 -10.85
N GLU A 158 2.30 32.96 -11.77
CA GLU A 158 2.17 33.48 -13.13
C GLU A 158 1.02 32.82 -13.88
N ALA A 159 0.84 31.51 -13.76
CA ALA A 159 -0.27 30.78 -14.38
C ALA A 159 -1.64 31.26 -13.87
N VAL A 160 -1.77 31.44 -12.55
CA VAL A 160 -2.98 31.98 -11.90
C VAL A 160 -3.28 33.39 -12.42
N LYS A 161 -2.26 34.25 -12.51
CA LYS A 161 -2.39 35.62 -13.04
C LYS A 161 -2.75 35.63 -14.53
N LEU A 162 -2.12 34.79 -15.35
CA LEU A 162 -2.43 34.63 -16.79
C LEU A 162 -3.86 34.14 -17.01
N ALA A 163 -4.41 33.37 -16.07
CA ALA A 163 -5.80 32.96 -16.08
C ALA A 163 -6.80 34.08 -15.72
N GLY A 164 -6.30 35.27 -15.36
CA GLY A 164 -7.10 36.41 -14.92
C GLY A 164 -7.56 36.32 -13.46
N ILE A 165 -6.92 35.45 -12.66
CA ILE A 165 -7.29 35.23 -11.26
C ILE A 165 -6.30 36.01 -10.37
N PRO A 166 -6.78 36.81 -9.40
CA PRO A 166 -5.90 37.45 -8.44
C PRO A 166 -5.32 36.40 -7.47
N TRP A 167 -4.02 36.47 -7.22
CA TRP A 167 -3.36 35.65 -6.21
C TRP A 167 -3.89 36.00 -4.82
N GLU A 168 -4.28 34.99 -4.04
CA GLU A 168 -4.71 35.16 -2.64
C GLU A 168 -3.74 34.47 -1.70
N GLY A 169 -3.44 35.10 -0.56
CA GLY A 169 -2.54 34.53 0.44
C GLY A 169 -1.05 34.68 0.10
N ARG A 170 -0.22 33.88 0.77
CA ARG A 170 1.24 33.96 0.71
C ARG A 170 1.80 32.88 -0.23
N PRO A 171 2.63 33.24 -1.22
CA PRO A 171 3.39 32.24 -1.99
C PRO A 171 4.17 31.28 -1.11
N HIS A 172 4.23 29.99 -1.48
CA HIS A 172 4.94 28.95 -0.71
C HIS A 172 4.36 28.69 0.68
N CYS A 173 3.14 29.19 0.95
CA CYS A 173 2.29 28.63 1.99
C CYS A 173 1.48 27.54 1.28
N GLY A 174 1.70 26.27 1.61
CA GLY A 174 1.13 25.17 0.84
C GLY A 174 -0.40 25.26 0.79
N PHE A 175 -1.04 25.74 1.87
CA PHE A 175 -2.49 25.92 1.89
C PHE A 175 -2.99 26.97 0.89
N ASP A 176 -2.30 28.11 0.80
CA ASP A 176 -2.65 29.17 -0.14
C ASP A 176 -2.34 28.73 -1.58
N ASP A 177 -1.23 28.04 -1.81
CA ASP A 177 -0.84 27.50 -3.12
C ASP A 177 -1.85 26.46 -3.61
N ALA A 178 -2.31 25.55 -2.74
CA ALA A 178 -3.37 24.58 -3.04
C ALA A 178 -4.72 25.26 -3.35
N ARG A 179 -5.10 26.31 -2.61
CA ARG A 179 -6.32 27.09 -2.90
C ARG A 179 -6.26 27.83 -4.23
N ASN A 180 -5.14 28.46 -4.56
CA ASN A 180 -4.97 29.13 -5.85
C ASN A 180 -4.95 28.11 -7.00
N THR A 181 -4.33 26.94 -6.80
CA THR A 181 -4.38 25.82 -7.75
C THR A 181 -5.82 25.34 -7.96
N ALA A 182 -6.63 25.23 -6.91
CA ALA A 182 -8.05 24.89 -7.02
C ALA A 182 -8.86 25.94 -7.79
N ARG A 183 -8.58 27.23 -7.59
CA ARG A 183 -9.22 28.32 -8.36
C ARG A 183 -8.83 28.27 -9.84
N LEU A 184 -7.56 27.96 -10.13
CA LEU A 184 -7.09 27.76 -11.50
C LEU A 184 -7.80 26.55 -12.15
N LEU A 185 -7.89 25.43 -11.44
CA LEU A 185 -8.63 24.24 -11.89
C LEU A 185 -10.09 24.59 -12.23
N ILE A 186 -10.80 25.32 -11.35
CA ILE A 186 -12.17 25.77 -11.57
C ILE A 186 -12.30 26.68 -12.80
N SER A 187 -11.36 27.61 -12.99
CA SER A 187 -11.33 28.49 -14.17
C SER A 187 -11.14 27.71 -15.46
N LEU A 188 -10.24 26.72 -15.46
CA LEU A 188 -10.01 25.84 -16.60
C LEU A 188 -11.24 24.94 -16.88
N MET A 189 -11.88 24.38 -15.85
CA MET A 189 -13.15 23.64 -15.98
C MET A 189 -14.25 24.54 -16.59
N SER A 190 -14.36 25.78 -16.13
CA SER A 190 -15.35 26.76 -16.61
C SER A 190 -15.12 27.16 -18.07
N ARG A 191 -13.88 27.06 -18.57
CA ARG A 191 -13.52 27.20 -19.99
C ARG A 191 -13.83 25.94 -20.82
N GLY A 192 -14.39 24.91 -20.18
CA GLY A 192 -14.89 23.70 -20.83
C GLY A 192 -13.85 22.59 -21.01
N LEU A 193 -12.70 22.66 -20.32
CA LEU A 193 -11.71 21.59 -20.31
C LEU A 193 -12.22 20.38 -19.54
N ARG A 194 -11.87 19.19 -20.02
CA ARG A 194 -12.11 17.93 -19.32
C ARG A 194 -10.79 17.39 -18.82
N PHE A 195 -10.74 17.01 -17.55
CA PHE A 195 -9.51 16.54 -16.92
C PHE A 195 -9.43 15.02 -16.94
N SER A 196 -8.23 14.51 -17.18
CA SER A 196 -7.87 13.09 -17.10
C SER A 196 -6.52 12.95 -16.38
N ILE A 197 -6.24 11.77 -15.84
CA ILE A 197 -4.97 11.48 -15.16
C ILE A 197 -3.80 11.72 -16.13
N THR A 198 -2.88 12.61 -15.76
CA THR A 198 -1.72 12.96 -16.60
C THR A 198 -0.49 12.12 -16.26
N LYS A 199 -0.40 11.60 -15.02
CA LYS A 199 0.72 10.80 -14.54
C LYS A 199 0.25 9.68 -13.61
N SER A 200 0.96 8.57 -13.68
CA SER A 200 0.74 7.38 -12.88
C SER A 200 2.08 6.78 -12.48
N MET A 201 2.22 6.44 -11.21
CA MET A 201 3.30 5.58 -10.70
C MET A 201 2.99 4.09 -10.86
N VAL A 202 1.75 3.75 -11.20
CA VAL A 202 1.39 2.41 -11.65
C VAL A 202 1.92 2.25 -13.07
N THR A 203 2.76 1.23 -13.30
CA THR A 203 3.23 0.86 -14.63
C THR A 203 2.03 0.58 -15.54
N PRO A 204 2.06 1.00 -16.83
CA PRO A 204 1.00 0.64 -17.76
C PRO A 204 0.91 -0.88 -17.86
N GLN A 205 -0.13 -1.47 -17.27
CA GLN A 205 -0.62 -2.75 -17.73
C GLN A 205 -1.22 -2.49 -19.12
N ASN A 206 -0.82 -3.27 -20.12
CA ASN A 206 -1.36 -3.18 -21.48
C ASN A 206 -2.88 -2.99 -21.44
N CYS A 207 -3.34 -1.89 -22.05
CA CYS A 207 -4.75 -1.63 -22.25
C CYS A 207 -5.34 -2.69 -23.17
N THR A 208 -6.47 -3.30 -22.78
CA THR A 208 -7.59 -3.57 -23.68
C THR A 208 -8.87 -3.71 -22.84
N THR A 209 -9.74 -2.70 -22.87
CA THR A 209 -11.19 -2.90 -22.79
C THR A 209 -11.66 -3.32 -24.20
N ALA A 210 -12.66 -4.17 -24.48
CA ALA A 210 -13.78 -4.73 -23.73
C ALA A 210 -14.12 -6.15 -24.26
N GLU A 211 -14.80 -6.95 -23.42
CA GLU A 211 -15.68 -8.11 -23.67
C GLU A 211 -15.29 -9.13 -24.76
N GLU A 212 -15.01 -10.40 -24.39
CA GLU A 212 -15.44 -11.64 -25.10
C GLU A 212 -14.67 -12.91 -24.65
N CYS A 213 -15.36 -14.05 -24.69
CA CYS A 213 -14.91 -15.37 -24.26
C CYS A 213 -13.60 -15.84 -24.94
N VAL A 214 -12.72 -16.50 -24.17
CA VAL A 214 -11.47 -17.08 -24.69
C VAL A 214 -11.69 -18.49 -25.26
N TYR A 215 -11.25 -18.72 -26.51
CA TYR A 215 -11.27 -20.01 -27.21
C TYR A 215 -9.85 -20.60 -27.31
N CYS A 216 -9.73 -21.94 -27.35
CA CYS A 216 -8.46 -22.62 -27.60
C CYS A 216 -8.02 -22.45 -29.07
N TYR A 217 -6.72 -22.63 -29.39
CA TYR A 217 -6.19 -22.59 -30.76
C TYR A 217 -6.96 -23.49 -31.75
N CYS A 218 -7.56 -24.59 -31.26
CA CYS A 218 -8.39 -25.47 -32.08
C CYS A 218 -9.84 -25.00 -32.30
N GLY A 219 -10.21 -23.80 -31.86
CA GLY A 219 -11.55 -23.21 -32.04
C GLY A 219 -12.61 -23.63 -31.01
N VAL A 220 -12.29 -24.50 -30.05
CA VAL A 220 -13.20 -24.92 -28.97
C VAL A 220 -13.18 -23.91 -27.82
N LYS A 221 -14.35 -23.57 -27.25
CA LYS A 221 -14.46 -22.70 -26.07
C LYS A 221 -13.61 -23.26 -24.93
N SER A 222 -12.65 -22.49 -24.45
CA SER A 222 -11.73 -23.00 -23.44
C SER A 222 -12.44 -23.11 -22.10
N SER A 223 -12.55 -24.33 -21.57
CA SER A 223 -13.07 -24.61 -20.22
C SER A 223 -11.97 -24.75 -19.17
N ARG A 224 -10.68 -24.63 -19.56
CA ARG A 224 -9.52 -24.94 -18.71
C ARG A 224 -8.32 -24.01 -18.93
N CYS A 225 -7.49 -23.93 -17.89
CA CYS A 225 -6.36 -23.03 -17.70
C CYS A 225 -5.15 -23.27 -18.62
N MET A 226 -4.34 -22.22 -18.78
CA MET A 226 -3.12 -22.16 -19.60
C MET A 226 -2.13 -23.30 -19.30
N VAL A 227 -1.54 -23.87 -20.36
CA VAL A 227 -0.52 -24.93 -20.26
C VAL A 227 0.84 -24.37 -20.72
N ARG A 228 1.91 -24.66 -19.97
CA ARG A 228 3.29 -24.26 -20.30
C ARG A 228 4.03 -25.45 -20.91
N LYS A 229 4.62 -25.32 -22.11
CA LYS A 229 5.58 -26.30 -22.67
C LYS A 229 6.95 -25.67 -22.92
N PRO A 230 8.06 -26.36 -22.59
CA PRO A 230 9.41 -25.88 -22.88
C PRO A 230 9.75 -26.13 -24.35
N GLY A 231 10.13 -25.08 -25.08
CA GLY A 231 10.46 -25.12 -26.50
C GLY A 231 10.94 -23.75 -27.00
N PRO A 232 11.38 -23.62 -28.26
CA PRO A 232 12.23 -22.54 -28.78
C PRO A 232 11.59 -21.13 -28.80
N ARG A 233 10.37 -20.97 -28.25
CA ARG A 233 9.70 -19.68 -28.03
C ARG A 233 9.69 -19.27 -26.55
N TYR A 234 10.83 -19.38 -25.87
CA TYR A 234 11.16 -18.71 -24.60
C TYR A 234 9.98 -18.36 -23.65
N GLY A 235 9.21 -19.36 -23.20
CA GLY A 235 8.40 -19.24 -21.98
C GLY A 235 7.03 -18.54 -22.05
N PHE A 236 6.45 -18.31 -23.23
CA PHE A 236 5.07 -17.75 -23.32
C PHE A 236 3.97 -18.82 -23.11
N LEU A 237 2.86 -18.43 -22.45
CA LEU A 237 1.68 -19.25 -22.11
C LEU A 237 0.59 -19.18 -23.21
N PHE A 238 -0.20 -20.24 -23.39
CA PHE A 238 -1.40 -20.27 -24.25
C PHE A 238 -2.54 -21.09 -23.62
N PHE A 239 -3.80 -20.84 -24.01
CA PHE A 239 -4.99 -21.53 -23.49
C PHE A 239 -5.20 -22.90 -24.18
N GLY A 240 -5.29 -23.97 -23.39
CA GLY A 240 -5.45 -25.35 -23.86
C GLY A 240 -6.78 -25.98 -23.42
N CYS A 241 -7.50 -26.63 -24.33
CA CYS A 241 -8.80 -27.27 -24.05
C CYS A 241 -8.71 -28.62 -23.28
N GLY A 242 -7.53 -29.04 -22.82
CA GLY A 242 -7.36 -30.25 -22.00
C GLY A 242 -7.27 -31.58 -22.76
N ASN A 243 -7.38 -31.62 -24.10
CA ASN A 243 -7.26 -32.85 -24.90
C ASN A 243 -5.82 -33.19 -25.36
N TRP A 244 -4.80 -32.79 -24.59
CA TRP A 244 -3.40 -33.06 -24.95
C TRP A 244 -2.75 -34.03 -23.96
N THR A 245 -2.85 -35.32 -24.22
CA THR A 245 -2.10 -36.37 -23.51
C THR A 245 -0.65 -36.38 -23.99
N ALA A 246 0.31 -36.33 -23.07
CA ALA A 246 1.72 -36.48 -23.37
C ALA A 246 2.09 -37.98 -23.41
N THR A 247 2.21 -38.55 -24.61
CA THR A 247 2.82 -39.87 -24.78
C THR A 247 4.30 -39.70 -25.08
N ARG A 248 5.14 -40.20 -24.16
CA ARG A 248 6.59 -40.35 -24.33
C ARG A 248 6.87 -41.54 -25.25
N VAL A 249 7.83 -41.32 -26.15
CA VAL A 249 8.70 -42.29 -26.83
C VAL A 249 7.99 -43.30 -27.74
N THR A 250 8.25 -43.21 -29.04
CA THR A 250 9.01 -44.23 -29.80
C THR A 250 9.26 -43.74 -31.21
N GLY A 251 10.53 -43.81 -31.62
CA GLY A 251 10.89 -44.28 -32.96
C GLY A 251 10.92 -43.24 -34.09
N THR A 252 12.14 -43.05 -34.61
CA THR A 252 12.48 -43.04 -36.06
C THR A 252 11.90 -41.90 -36.92
N LEU A 253 12.61 -41.14 -37.76
CA LEU A 253 13.93 -41.03 -38.39
C LEU A 253 13.98 -39.53 -38.83
N SER A 254 15.05 -38.81 -39.12
CA SER A 254 16.33 -39.09 -39.77
C SER A 254 17.21 -37.81 -39.66
N ALA A 255 18.53 -38.01 -39.54
CA ALA A 255 19.57 -36.98 -39.68
C ALA A 255 19.69 -36.49 -41.15
N PRO A 256 20.48 -35.44 -41.47
CA PRO A 256 21.97 -35.51 -41.52
C PRO A 256 22.68 -34.33 -40.80
N SER A 257 23.81 -34.52 -40.08
CA SER A 257 25.22 -34.45 -40.54
C SER A 257 25.58 -33.12 -41.21
N ALA A 258 26.66 -32.37 -40.92
CA ALA A 258 27.89 -32.56 -40.14
C ALA A 258 28.64 -31.19 -40.09
N VAL A 259 29.86 -31.18 -39.49
CA VAL A 259 30.98 -30.21 -39.71
C VAL A 259 30.89 -28.93 -38.84
N LEU A 260 31.82 -28.50 -37.96
CA LEU A 260 33.29 -28.60 -37.88
C LEU A 260 33.81 -28.41 -36.42
N ARG A 261 34.96 -29.08 -36.17
CA ARG A 261 36.03 -28.93 -35.14
C ARG A 261 36.38 -27.47 -34.79
N SER A 262 37.13 -27.06 -33.76
CA SER A 262 37.81 -27.57 -32.54
C SER A 262 38.54 -26.34 -31.94
N ASN A 263 38.67 -26.20 -30.62
CA ASN A 263 39.96 -25.95 -29.94
C ASN A 263 39.82 -25.69 -28.43
N LEU A 264 40.82 -26.22 -27.71
CA LEU A 264 41.02 -26.35 -26.28
C LEU A 264 41.90 -25.21 -25.71
N LEU A 265 41.90 -25.11 -24.36
CA LEU A 265 42.82 -24.37 -23.46
C LEU A 265 42.49 -22.86 -23.27
N ARG A 266 42.54 -22.24 -22.08
CA ARG A 266 43.25 -22.51 -20.81
C ARG A 266 42.59 -21.72 -19.64
N MET A 267 42.85 -22.15 -18.40
CA MET A 267 42.30 -21.65 -17.12
C MET A 267 42.86 -20.30 -16.61
N ARG A 268 41.99 -19.58 -15.85
CA ARG A 268 42.18 -18.64 -14.68
C ARG A 268 43.06 -17.38 -14.94
N SER A 269 42.76 -16.15 -14.50
CA SER A 269 42.05 -15.61 -13.32
C SER A 269 41.76 -14.09 -13.50
N SER A 270 40.99 -13.55 -12.56
CA SER A 270 40.82 -12.13 -12.15
C SER A 270 39.64 -11.29 -12.66
N SER A 271 38.71 -11.05 -11.72
CA SER A 271 37.96 -9.82 -11.40
C SER A 271 37.29 -8.97 -12.48
N ALA A 272 35.95 -9.04 -12.55
CA ALA A 272 35.08 -7.90 -12.89
C ALA A 272 33.64 -8.14 -12.37
N ARG A 273 33.06 -7.14 -11.68
CA ARG A 273 31.62 -7.07 -11.29
C ARG A 273 30.72 -7.04 -12.53
N PRO A 274 29.46 -7.50 -12.47
CA PRO A 274 28.28 -6.59 -12.30
C PRO A 274 27.03 -7.33 -11.73
N PRO A 275 25.76 -6.83 -11.81
CA PRO A 275 25.16 -5.55 -11.43
C PRO A 275 24.02 -5.71 -10.38
N LYS A 276 23.22 -4.65 -10.19
CA LYS A 276 22.35 -4.30 -9.06
C LYS A 276 20.96 -4.99 -9.00
N ARG A 277 20.65 -5.54 -7.82
CA ARG A 277 19.48 -5.32 -6.91
C ARG A 277 18.02 -5.26 -7.41
N ASN A 278 17.66 -5.55 -8.67
CA ASN A 278 16.27 -5.37 -9.15
C ASN A 278 15.56 -6.61 -9.74
N GLU A 279 15.95 -7.84 -9.40
CA GLU A 279 15.40 -9.03 -10.09
C GLU A 279 14.56 -10.01 -9.26
N LEU A 280 14.17 -9.72 -8.02
CA LEU A 280 13.44 -10.70 -7.19
C LEU A 280 12.35 -10.11 -6.27
N ILE A 281 11.54 -9.19 -6.76
CA ILE A 281 10.33 -8.76 -6.04
C ILE A 281 9.29 -8.40 -7.09
N PHE A 282 8.39 -9.33 -7.41
CA PHE A 282 7.01 -9.12 -7.88
C PHE A 282 6.56 -10.41 -8.56
N GLU A 283 6.11 -11.38 -7.75
CA GLU A 283 5.10 -12.33 -8.21
C GLU A 283 3.75 -11.95 -7.58
N ASN A 284 2.75 -11.92 -8.46
CA ASN A 284 1.37 -11.46 -8.30
C ASN A 284 0.58 -12.15 -7.17
N LYS A 285 -0.09 -11.36 -6.31
CA LYS A 285 -1.37 -11.75 -5.69
C LYS A 285 -2.43 -10.69 -6.00
N TYR A 286 -3.36 -11.03 -6.88
CA TYR A 286 -4.63 -10.30 -7.09
C TYR A 286 -5.68 -10.86 -6.12
N SER A 287 -6.38 -9.99 -5.39
CA SER A 287 -7.52 -10.34 -4.53
C SER A 287 -8.84 -9.95 -5.19
N ASN A 288 -9.90 -10.75 -4.98
CA ASN A 288 -11.19 -10.70 -5.66
C ASN A 288 -12.04 -9.46 -5.24
N PRO A 289 -12.71 -8.74 -6.17
CA PRO A 289 -13.63 -7.64 -5.87
C PRO A 289 -14.77 -7.94 -4.88
N GLU A 290 -15.34 -9.15 -4.86
CA GLU A 290 -16.36 -9.52 -3.86
C GLU A 290 -15.75 -9.69 -2.46
N GLU A 291 -14.49 -10.13 -2.39
CA GLU A 291 -13.73 -10.24 -1.15
C GLU A 291 -13.38 -8.84 -0.60
N VAL A 292 -13.13 -7.88 -1.48
CA VAL A 292 -12.96 -6.46 -1.14
C VAL A 292 -14.29 -5.84 -0.70
N LEU A 293 -15.41 -6.19 -1.33
CA LEU A 293 -16.75 -5.71 -0.97
C LEU A 293 -17.27 -6.29 0.36
N MET A 294 -16.94 -7.55 0.65
CA MET A 294 -17.24 -8.21 1.93
C MET A 294 -16.38 -7.65 3.07
N ARG A 295 -15.11 -7.27 2.79
CA ARG A 295 -14.26 -6.53 3.74
C ARG A 295 -14.80 -5.12 4.00
N ALA A 296 -15.30 -4.42 2.98
CA ALA A 296 -15.84 -3.06 3.10
C ALA A 296 -17.17 -2.98 3.87
N THR A 297 -18.00 -4.02 3.85
CA THR A 297 -19.27 -4.06 4.59
C THR A 297 -19.11 -4.36 6.09
N LEU A 298 -18.03 -5.04 6.49
CA LEU A 298 -17.67 -5.27 7.90
C LEU A 298 -17.29 -3.99 8.66
N TYR A 299 -16.80 -2.94 7.97
CA TYR A 299 -16.42 -1.67 8.59
C TYR A 299 -17.60 -0.71 8.87
N ASN A 300 -18.82 -1.08 8.45
CA ASN A 300 -19.98 -0.19 8.51
C ASN A 300 -20.97 -0.55 9.63
N THR A 301 -20.51 -1.23 10.68
CA THR A 301 -21.34 -1.43 11.88
C THR A 301 -21.32 -0.14 12.70
N PRO A 302 -22.47 0.51 12.98
CA PRO A 302 -22.47 1.67 13.86
C PRO A 302 -21.85 1.26 15.21
N LEU A 303 -20.98 2.13 15.75
CA LEU A 303 -20.41 2.11 17.10
C LEU A 303 -21.54 2.13 18.14
N SER A 304 -22.29 1.04 18.22
CA SER A 304 -23.08 0.69 19.38
C SER A 304 -22.09 0.26 20.44
N ARG A 305 -22.22 0.82 21.64
CA ARG A 305 -21.42 0.45 22.81
C ARG A 305 -21.61 -1.05 23.06
N VAL A 306 -20.72 -1.88 22.53
CA VAL A 306 -20.66 -3.29 22.86
C VAL A 306 -19.87 -3.38 24.16
N GLU A 307 -20.51 -3.86 25.22
CA GLU A 307 -19.83 -4.10 26.49
C GLU A 307 -18.69 -5.12 26.30
N PRO A 308 -17.52 -4.90 26.91
CA PRO A 308 -16.38 -5.78 26.76
C PRO A 308 -16.70 -7.20 27.27
N PRO A 309 -16.20 -8.26 26.62
CA PRO A 309 -16.41 -9.62 27.09
C PRO A 309 -15.80 -9.82 28.48
N THR A 310 -16.53 -10.54 29.32
CA THR A 310 -16.21 -10.76 30.73
C THR A 310 -14.90 -11.54 30.88
N LEU A 311 -13.94 -10.93 31.58
CA LEU A 311 -12.62 -11.48 31.88
C LEU A 311 -12.68 -12.47 33.06
N THR A 312 -12.32 -13.74 32.84
CA THR A 312 -11.99 -14.66 33.92
C THR A 312 -10.49 -14.67 34.20
N LYS A 313 -10.12 -14.28 35.42
CA LYS A 313 -8.77 -14.44 35.97
C LYS A 313 -8.52 -15.91 36.33
N ARG A 314 -7.38 -16.42 35.81
CA ARG A 314 -6.45 -17.39 36.43
C ARG A 314 -6.55 -18.88 36.03
N VAL A 315 -5.34 -19.41 35.74
CA VAL A 315 -4.81 -20.80 35.83
C VAL A 315 -4.87 -21.69 34.57
N ALA A 316 -3.76 -21.68 33.81
CA ALA A 316 -2.87 -22.80 33.45
C ALA A 316 -3.41 -24.21 33.11
N ASN A 317 -4.70 -24.41 32.87
CA ASN A 317 -5.28 -25.65 32.36
C ASN A 317 -6.61 -25.31 31.67
N THR A 318 -6.59 -24.44 30.65
CA THR A 318 -7.79 -24.23 29.83
C THR A 318 -7.96 -25.46 28.94
N ILE A 319 -8.65 -26.45 29.52
CA ILE A 319 -9.13 -27.68 28.90
C ILE A 319 -9.60 -27.35 27.49
N ALA A 320 -8.92 -27.91 26.50
CA ALA A 320 -9.34 -27.87 25.12
C ALA A 320 -10.73 -28.49 25.05
N ARG A 321 -11.75 -27.65 24.84
CA ARG A 321 -13.14 -28.11 24.70
C ARG A 321 -13.35 -28.48 23.24
N GLU A 322 -14.18 -29.47 22.98
CA GLU A 322 -14.58 -29.84 21.63
C GLU A 322 -15.00 -28.58 20.84
N GLY A 323 -14.41 -28.40 19.65
CA GLY A 323 -14.61 -27.23 18.81
C GLY A 323 -13.67 -26.03 19.04
N TRP A 324 -12.70 -26.12 19.97
CA TRP A 324 -11.65 -25.10 20.14
C TRP A 324 -10.38 -25.44 19.37
N HIS A 325 -9.67 -24.40 18.93
CA HIS A 325 -8.41 -24.52 18.22
C HIS A 325 -7.34 -23.64 18.85
N THR A 326 -6.11 -24.15 18.92
CA THR A 326 -4.95 -23.36 19.34
C THR A 326 -4.15 -22.93 18.12
N ILE A 327 -3.60 -21.72 18.17
CA ILE A 327 -2.75 -21.17 17.12
C ILE A 327 -1.43 -20.76 17.76
N ASN A 328 -0.39 -21.53 17.52
CA ASN A 328 0.98 -21.21 17.92
C ASN A 328 1.65 -20.41 16.82
N VAL A 329 2.23 -19.26 17.15
CA VAL A 329 2.91 -18.38 16.18
C VAL A 329 4.33 -18.06 16.62
N ASP A 330 5.25 -18.01 15.66
CA ASP A 330 6.66 -17.68 15.90
C ASP A 330 7.22 -16.85 14.75
N ALA A 331 8.19 -15.98 15.01
CA ALA A 331 8.89 -15.26 13.97
C ALA A 331 10.41 -15.28 14.15
N ALA A 332 11.13 -15.46 13.04
CA ALA A 332 12.56 -15.22 12.98
C ALA A 332 12.84 -13.86 12.37
N TRP A 333 13.73 -13.09 12.99
CA TRP A 333 14.09 -11.76 12.52
C TRP A 333 15.61 -11.55 12.50
N LYS A 334 16.11 -10.99 11.40
CA LYS A 334 17.55 -10.76 11.21
C LYS A 334 17.92 -9.30 11.41
N LYS A 335 18.67 -8.99 12.47
CA LYS A 335 19.13 -7.63 12.82
C LYS A 335 19.85 -6.84 11.70
N SER A 336 20.47 -7.52 10.73
CA SER A 336 21.21 -6.90 9.62
C SER A 336 20.35 -6.61 8.38
N GLY A 337 19.01 -6.68 8.48
CA GLY A 337 18.06 -6.38 7.40
C GLY A 337 16.63 -6.27 7.94
N ILE A 338 15.66 -5.88 7.12
CA ILE A 338 14.23 -5.98 7.48
C ILE A 338 13.66 -7.37 7.23
N SER A 339 14.50 -8.31 6.81
CA SER A 339 14.07 -9.65 6.43
C SER A 339 13.85 -10.50 7.68
N GLY A 340 12.70 -11.14 7.74
CA GLY A 340 12.39 -12.20 8.67
C GLY A 340 11.53 -13.27 8.02
N SER A 341 11.06 -14.20 8.83
CA SER A 341 10.10 -15.24 8.47
C SER A 341 9.11 -15.38 9.62
N THR A 342 7.88 -15.76 9.29
CA THR A 342 6.84 -16.06 10.27
C THR A 342 6.39 -17.49 10.06
N GLY A 343 6.09 -18.17 11.15
CA GLY A 343 5.47 -19.49 11.17
C GLY A 343 4.22 -19.47 12.03
N PHE A 344 3.23 -20.29 11.66
CA PHE A 344 2.13 -20.63 12.53
C PHE A 344 1.75 -22.10 12.41
N ILE A 345 1.17 -22.64 13.47
CA ILE A 345 0.53 -23.95 13.48
C ILE A 345 -0.82 -23.81 14.17
N ILE A 346 -1.86 -24.34 13.53
CA ILE A 346 -3.21 -24.45 14.06
C ILE A 346 -3.44 -25.91 14.45
N LYS A 347 -3.86 -26.12 15.70
CA LYS A 347 -4.21 -27.44 16.20
C LYS A 347 -5.66 -27.48 16.67
N SER A 348 -6.27 -28.65 16.54
CA SER A 348 -7.57 -28.97 17.12
C SER A 348 -7.41 -29.26 18.62
N TYR A 349 -8.54 -29.39 19.33
CA TYR A 349 -8.57 -29.65 20.76
C TYR A 349 -7.90 -30.96 21.19
N ASP A 350 -7.76 -31.91 20.26
CA ASP A 350 -7.08 -33.20 20.43
C ASP A 350 -5.58 -33.14 20.06
N ASP A 351 -5.04 -31.93 19.90
CA ASP A 351 -3.64 -31.64 19.51
C ASP A 351 -3.28 -32.10 18.09
N SER A 352 -4.28 -32.52 17.30
CA SER A 352 -4.08 -32.82 15.88
C SER A 352 -3.83 -31.54 15.09
N ILE A 353 -2.82 -31.56 14.20
CA ILE A 353 -2.49 -30.41 13.35
C ILE A 353 -3.56 -30.27 12.27
N VAL A 354 -4.26 -29.13 12.30
CA VAL A 354 -5.29 -28.76 11.33
C VAL A 354 -4.66 -28.03 10.15
N SER A 355 -3.71 -27.15 10.42
CA SER A 355 -3.02 -26.38 9.40
C SER A 355 -1.69 -25.84 9.92
N ALA A 356 -0.75 -25.61 9.01
CA ALA A 356 0.50 -24.94 9.32
C ALA A 356 0.88 -24.07 8.13
N GLY A 357 1.55 -22.97 8.40
CA GLY A 357 1.98 -22.04 7.37
C GLY A 357 3.26 -21.35 7.74
N HIS A 358 4.03 -21.01 6.71
CA HIS A 358 5.17 -20.13 6.85
C HIS A 358 5.20 -19.15 5.69
N ASP A 359 5.78 -17.98 5.91
CA ASP A 359 6.03 -17.01 4.85
C ASP A 359 7.16 -16.08 5.25
N THR A 360 7.84 -15.54 4.25
CA THR A 360 8.79 -14.46 4.45
C THR A 360 8.07 -13.22 4.96
N THR A 361 8.73 -12.43 5.79
CA THR A 361 8.20 -11.18 6.30
C THR A 361 9.21 -10.06 6.19
N ARG A 362 8.68 -8.83 6.14
CA ARG A 362 9.47 -7.62 6.29
C ARG A 362 9.03 -6.92 7.56
N ALA A 363 9.83 -7.05 8.61
CA ALA A 363 9.57 -6.45 9.91
C ALA A 363 10.74 -5.53 10.30
N ALA A 364 10.43 -4.35 10.84
CA ALA A 364 11.42 -3.38 11.29
C ALA A 364 12.11 -3.83 12.58
N ASP A 365 11.43 -4.62 13.41
CA ASP A 365 11.91 -5.18 14.67
C ASP A 365 11.29 -6.56 14.95
N PRO A 366 11.79 -7.31 15.95
CA PRO A 366 11.24 -8.62 16.32
C PRO A 366 9.76 -8.55 16.73
N GLU A 367 9.35 -7.52 17.45
CA GLU A 367 7.97 -7.38 17.92
C GLU A 367 6.98 -7.23 16.77
N GLU A 368 7.35 -6.51 15.71
CA GLU A 368 6.59 -6.42 14.47
C GLU A 368 6.53 -7.77 13.73
N ALA A 369 7.63 -8.53 13.72
CA ALA A 369 7.66 -9.85 13.11
C ALA A 369 6.67 -10.81 13.80
N GLU A 370 6.63 -10.78 15.13
CA GLU A 370 5.69 -11.53 15.97
C GLU A 370 4.23 -11.12 15.72
N ALA A 371 3.96 -9.81 15.60
CA ALA A 371 2.61 -9.31 15.31
C ALA A 371 2.12 -9.74 13.92
N ILE A 372 3.00 -9.76 12.92
CA ILE A 372 2.67 -10.25 11.58
C ILE A 372 2.43 -11.77 11.60
N ALA A 373 3.19 -12.54 12.39
CA ALA A 373 2.96 -13.98 12.55
C ALA A 373 1.58 -14.26 13.18
N ALA A 374 1.21 -13.49 14.22
CA ALA A 374 -0.09 -13.54 14.86
C ALA A 374 -1.24 -13.31 13.86
N ILE A 375 -1.16 -12.23 13.06
CA ILE A 375 -2.17 -11.90 12.05
C ILE A 375 -2.31 -13.03 11.03
N ARG A 376 -1.20 -13.58 10.53
CA ARG A 376 -1.22 -14.68 9.56
C ARG A 376 -1.88 -15.94 10.12
N GLY A 377 -1.59 -16.28 11.38
CA GLY A 377 -2.25 -17.38 12.07
C GLY A 377 -3.76 -17.17 12.20
N MET A 378 -4.19 -15.95 12.57
CA MET A 378 -5.60 -15.59 12.67
C MET A 378 -6.32 -15.61 11.31
N GLU A 379 -5.71 -15.07 10.26
CA GLU A 379 -6.26 -15.12 8.89
C GLU A 379 -6.43 -16.56 8.40
N ALA A 380 -5.45 -17.43 8.69
CA ALA A 380 -5.53 -18.84 8.35
C ALA A 380 -6.69 -19.53 9.09
N ALA A 381 -6.88 -19.26 10.38
CA ALA A 381 -8.00 -19.81 11.14
C ALA A 381 -9.36 -19.35 10.59
N LEU A 382 -9.48 -18.07 10.22
CA LEU A 382 -10.70 -17.54 9.59
C LEU A 382 -10.96 -18.20 8.22
N SER A 383 -9.92 -18.44 7.43
CA SER A 383 -10.04 -19.10 6.13
C SER A 383 -10.52 -20.56 6.24
N LEU A 384 -10.28 -21.19 7.39
CA LEU A 384 -10.71 -22.56 7.72
C LEU A 384 -12.08 -22.60 8.41
N GLY A 385 -12.71 -21.43 8.65
CA GLY A 385 -13.99 -21.34 9.35
C GLY A 385 -13.91 -21.68 10.84
N LEU A 386 -12.76 -21.43 11.48
CA LEU A 386 -12.57 -21.68 12.90
C LEU A 386 -13.01 -20.47 13.72
N ASP A 387 -14.01 -20.65 14.58
CA ASP A 387 -14.63 -19.52 15.29
C ASP A 387 -14.24 -19.41 16.77
N ARG A 388 -13.61 -20.44 17.34
CA ARG A 388 -13.19 -20.49 18.76
C ARG A 388 -11.70 -20.77 18.83
N ILE A 389 -10.92 -19.73 19.03
CA ILE A 389 -9.46 -19.82 18.94
C ILE A 389 -8.75 -19.32 20.20
N ILE A 390 -7.60 -19.94 20.49
CA ILE A 390 -6.61 -19.46 21.44
C ILE A 390 -5.34 -19.18 20.68
N LEU A 391 -4.97 -17.91 20.55
CA LEU A 391 -3.72 -17.48 19.94
C LEU A 391 -2.62 -17.49 21.01
N LEU A 392 -1.49 -18.11 20.69
CA LEU A 392 -0.37 -18.37 21.59
C LEU A 392 0.92 -17.82 20.97
N THR A 393 1.58 -16.89 21.67
CA THR A 393 2.88 -16.30 21.28
C THR A 393 3.85 -16.34 22.46
N ASP A 394 5.16 -16.39 22.20
CA ASP A 394 6.18 -16.18 23.22
C ASP A 394 6.59 -14.69 23.36
N CYS A 395 5.91 -13.78 22.66
CA CYS A 395 6.10 -12.35 22.79
C CYS A 395 5.19 -11.75 23.89
N GLN A 396 5.68 -11.75 25.13
CA GLN A 396 4.94 -11.17 26.26
C GLN A 396 4.60 -9.69 26.05
N ARG A 397 5.47 -8.95 25.35
CA ARG A 397 5.24 -7.55 25.02
C ARG A 397 3.99 -7.42 24.15
N LEU A 398 3.91 -8.15 23.04
CA LEU A 398 2.78 -8.12 22.12
C LEU A 398 1.44 -8.42 22.82
N VAL A 399 1.43 -9.41 23.71
CA VAL A 399 0.24 -9.75 24.52
C VAL A 399 -0.17 -8.60 25.44
N ARG A 400 0.78 -7.86 26.02
CA ARG A 400 0.49 -6.67 26.84
C ARG A 400 -0.03 -5.51 26.00
N ALA A 401 0.56 -5.23 24.84
CA ALA A 401 0.02 -4.18 23.94
C ALA A 401 -1.41 -4.50 23.47
N PHE A 402 -1.70 -5.77 23.20
CA PHE A 402 -3.05 -6.25 22.88
C PHE A 402 -3.99 -6.30 24.12
N ARG A 403 -3.54 -6.04 25.33
CA ARG A 403 -4.44 -6.02 26.51
C ARG A 403 -4.65 -4.62 27.02
N ASP A 404 -3.54 -3.93 27.24
CA ASP A 404 -3.50 -2.71 28.03
C ASP A 404 -3.59 -1.45 27.15
N HIS A 405 -3.59 -1.59 25.81
CA HIS A 405 -3.57 -0.49 24.84
C HIS A 405 -2.47 0.56 25.16
N SER A 406 -1.37 0.12 25.78
CA SER A 406 -0.42 0.99 26.48
C SER A 406 1.00 0.97 25.91
N GLU A 407 1.71 2.07 26.13
CA GLU A 407 3.06 2.38 25.66
C GLU A 407 4.13 1.41 26.19
N GLY A 408 5.04 0.99 25.30
CA GLY A 408 6.11 0.06 25.62
C GLY A 408 6.51 -0.89 24.50
N ILE A 409 5.98 -0.73 23.29
CA ILE A 409 6.34 -1.46 22.06
C ILE A 409 6.63 -0.45 20.94
N SER A 410 7.34 -0.85 19.89
CA SER A 410 7.52 -0.03 18.69
C SER A 410 6.19 0.37 18.06
N TRP A 411 6.15 1.55 17.44
CA TRP A 411 4.95 2.09 16.77
C TRP A 411 4.40 1.15 15.68
N GLY A 412 5.27 0.38 15.00
CA GLY A 412 4.85 -0.62 14.02
C GLY A 412 4.01 -1.72 14.67
N ALA A 413 4.48 -2.31 15.76
CA ALA A 413 3.71 -3.35 16.46
C ALA A 413 2.44 -2.83 17.17
N LEU A 414 2.35 -1.53 17.48
CA LEU A 414 1.08 -0.91 17.90
C LEU A 414 0.03 -0.87 16.77
N THR A 415 0.45 -0.56 15.53
CA THR A 415 -0.46 -0.61 14.37
C THR A 415 -0.93 -2.03 14.08
N TRP A 416 -0.04 -3.01 14.16
CA TRP A 416 -0.41 -4.42 13.99
C TRP A 416 -1.28 -4.95 15.13
N ALA A 417 -1.09 -4.48 16.37
CA ALA A 417 -1.99 -4.82 17.47
C ALA A 417 -3.43 -4.34 17.20
N SER A 418 -3.62 -3.16 16.61
CA SER A 418 -4.94 -2.66 16.17
C SER A 418 -5.58 -3.56 15.11
N ASP A 419 -4.80 -4.05 14.15
CA ASP A 419 -5.27 -5.00 13.14
C ASP A 419 -5.63 -6.35 13.77
N MET A 420 -4.84 -6.83 14.73
CA MET A 420 -5.15 -8.02 15.52
C MET A 420 -6.48 -7.85 16.28
N TYR A 421 -6.75 -6.68 16.86
CA TYR A 421 -8.04 -6.44 17.54
C TYR A 421 -9.20 -6.54 16.56
N THR A 422 -9.05 -5.94 15.38
CA THR A 422 -10.06 -5.99 14.31
C THR A 422 -10.31 -7.42 13.83
N LEU A 423 -9.26 -8.24 13.73
CA LEU A 423 -9.42 -9.66 13.38
C LEU A 423 -10.02 -10.46 14.54
N ALA A 424 -9.69 -10.14 15.79
CA ALA A 424 -10.21 -10.83 16.97
C ALA A 424 -11.74 -10.74 17.07
N THR A 425 -12.35 -9.63 16.63
CA THR A 425 -13.82 -9.46 16.63
C THR A 425 -14.55 -10.38 15.64
N ARG A 426 -13.81 -11.00 14.69
CA ARG A 426 -14.38 -11.93 13.70
C ARG A 426 -14.53 -13.35 14.22
N PHE A 427 -13.96 -13.67 15.39
CA PHE A 427 -14.11 -14.96 16.04
C PHE A 427 -15.26 -14.91 17.04
N GLN A 428 -16.04 -16.00 17.15
CA GLN A 428 -17.05 -16.14 18.21
C GLN A 428 -16.39 -16.08 19.60
N THR A 429 -15.19 -16.65 19.73
CA THR A 429 -14.42 -16.56 20.96
C THR A 429 -12.94 -16.49 20.63
N PHE A 430 -12.27 -15.49 21.20
CA PHE A 430 -10.86 -15.22 20.99
C PHE A 430 -10.16 -15.07 22.33
N ILE A 431 -9.10 -15.85 22.53
CA ILE A 431 -8.20 -15.70 23.68
C ILE A 431 -6.79 -15.48 23.14
N PHE A 432 -6.08 -14.49 23.67
CA PHE A 432 -4.67 -14.26 23.35
C PHE A 432 -3.79 -14.42 24.60
N GLU A 433 -2.89 -15.40 24.57
CA GLU A 433 -2.03 -15.74 25.71
C GLU A 433 -0.55 -15.78 25.36
N PHE A 434 0.25 -15.42 26.37
CA PHE A 434 1.68 -15.64 26.36
C PHE A 434 1.98 -17.08 26.77
N VAL A 435 2.84 -17.77 26.02
CA VAL A 435 3.35 -19.11 26.34
C VAL A 435 4.87 -19.11 26.44
N ASN A 436 5.43 -20.08 27.17
CA ASN A 436 6.88 -20.25 27.18
C ASN A 436 7.36 -20.70 25.78
N ARG A 437 8.54 -20.27 25.37
CA ARG A 437 9.15 -20.63 24.09
C ARG A 437 9.25 -22.15 23.86
N SER A 438 9.38 -22.95 24.93
CA SER A 438 9.35 -24.42 24.84
C SER A 438 8.01 -24.99 24.33
N CYS A 439 6.92 -24.24 24.46
CA CYS A 439 5.60 -24.60 23.94
C CYS A 439 5.40 -24.16 22.47
N ASN A 440 6.39 -23.50 21.86
CA ASN A 440 6.32 -22.93 20.51
C ASN A 440 7.30 -23.59 19.51
N ILE A 441 7.93 -24.70 19.92
CA ILE A 441 9.01 -25.37 19.16
C ILE A 441 8.57 -25.75 17.74
N GLU A 442 7.31 -26.17 17.58
CA GLU A 442 6.80 -26.58 16.27
C GLU A 442 6.59 -25.38 15.34
N ALA A 443 6.08 -24.25 15.83
CA ALA A 443 5.98 -23.01 15.04
C ALA A 443 7.37 -22.45 14.72
N HIS A 444 8.34 -22.64 15.61
CA HIS A 444 9.75 -22.28 15.39
C HIS A 444 10.39 -23.03 14.21
N LEU A 445 10.02 -24.30 13.97
CA LEU A 445 10.49 -25.05 12.80
C LEU A 445 10.00 -24.47 11.48
N HIS A 446 8.88 -23.75 11.49
CA HIS A 446 8.32 -23.08 10.33
C HIS A 446 8.79 -21.63 10.17
N SER A 447 9.33 -21.02 11.22
CA SER A 447 9.86 -19.65 11.19
C SER A 447 11.38 -19.59 10.97
N ALA A 448 12.13 -20.65 11.28
CA ALA A 448 13.61 -20.68 11.26
C ALA A 448 14.29 -20.58 9.88
#